data_AF-A0A7S0AQG8-F1
#
_entry.id   AF-A0A7S0AQG8-F1
#
_cell.length_a   1.000
_cell.length_b   1.000
_cell.length_c   1.000
_cell.angle_alpha   90.00
_cell.angle_beta   90.00
_cell.angle_gamma   90.00
#
_symmetry.space_group_name_H-M   'P 1'
#
loop_
_entity.id
_entity.type
_entity.pdbx_description
1 polymer ?
#
loop_
_entity_poly.entity_id
_entity_poly.type
_entity_poly.pdbx_seq_one_letter_code
_entity_poly.pdbx_strand_id
1 'polypeptide(L)'
;RQETFDKVLSKITIEEYYKGGMGESNWMTRFLSNEHTTEIDEGHLEVAKAIIRRKCLVGLMDEKSDSLARFEAYFGWKLRSEAERECHDKKLNWAWPLKHRHDDVEEGSELWSLIAEHNKYDVLLYEYAEHLYRDQGKMF
;
A
#
# COMPACT_ATOMS: atom_id res chain seq x y z
N ARG A 1 -21.94 -5.90 -15.13
CA ARG A 1 -20.54 -5.83 -14.65
C ARG A 1 -19.68 -5.75 -15.90
N GLN A 2 -18.94 -4.67 -16.11
CA GLN A 2 -18.06 -4.53 -17.27
C GLN A 2 -16.90 -5.52 -17.10
N GLU A 3 -16.53 -6.24 -18.16
CA GLU A 3 -15.34 -7.09 -18.12
C GLU A 3 -14.10 -6.20 -18.05
N THR A 4 -13.33 -6.33 -16.97
CA THR A 4 -12.09 -5.58 -16.73
C THR A 4 -10.85 -6.34 -17.23
N PHE A 5 -11.04 -7.53 -17.83
CA PHE A 5 -9.96 -8.36 -18.33
C PHE A 5 -9.54 -7.88 -19.73
N ASP A 6 -8.29 -7.48 -19.86
CA ASP A 6 -7.68 -7.10 -21.14
C ASP A 6 -6.67 -8.18 -21.58
N LYS A 7 -6.92 -8.79 -22.74
CA LYS A 7 -6.10 -9.88 -23.31
C LYS A 7 -4.71 -9.44 -23.75
N VAL A 8 -4.52 -8.15 -24.00
CA VAL A 8 -3.23 -7.56 -24.35
C VAL A 8 -2.45 -7.31 -23.07
N LEU A 9 -3.07 -6.67 -22.08
CA LEU A 9 -2.43 -6.43 -20.77
C LEU A 9 -2.10 -7.74 -20.04
N SER A 10 -2.84 -8.82 -20.28
CA SER A 10 -2.55 -10.12 -19.67
C SER A 10 -1.27 -10.79 -20.19
N LYS A 11 -0.62 -10.22 -21.22
CA LYS A 11 0.56 -10.81 -21.89
C LYS A 11 1.83 -9.97 -21.77
N ILE A 12 1.72 -8.73 -21.29
CA ILE A 12 2.87 -7.85 -21.14
C ILE A 12 3.56 -8.08 -19.79
N THR A 13 4.86 -7.82 -19.73
CA THR A 13 5.62 -7.83 -18.48
C THR A 13 5.39 -6.53 -17.70
N ILE A 14 5.76 -6.51 -16.41
CA ILE A 14 5.74 -5.28 -15.59
C ILE A 14 6.66 -4.23 -16.21
N GLU A 15 7.80 -4.64 -16.74
CA GLU A 15 8.73 -3.74 -17.40
C GLU A 15 8.13 -3.08 -18.65
N GLU A 16 7.47 -3.87 -19.52
CA GLU A 16 6.75 -3.35 -20.68
C GLU A 16 5.60 -2.43 -20.28
N TYR A 17 4.91 -2.74 -19.18
CA TYR A 17 3.84 -1.92 -18.63
C TYR A 17 4.32 -0.52 -18.22
N TYR A 18 5.42 -0.44 -17.48
CA TYR A 18 6.00 0.84 -17.07
C TYR A 18 6.68 1.57 -18.25
N LYS A 19 7.46 0.88 -19.08
CA LYS A 19 8.11 1.48 -20.27
C LYS A 19 7.09 1.97 -21.31
N GLY A 20 5.91 1.36 -21.37
CA GLY A 20 4.80 1.78 -22.22
C GLY A 20 4.01 2.99 -21.69
N GLY A 21 4.37 3.55 -20.53
CA GLY A 21 3.68 4.70 -19.92
C GLY A 21 2.32 4.35 -19.31
N MET A 22 2.06 3.08 -19.04
CA MET A 22 0.80 2.61 -18.44
C MET A 22 0.87 2.49 -16.92
N GLY A 23 2.06 2.55 -16.33
CA GLY A 23 2.25 2.53 -14.89
C GLY A 23 1.52 3.69 -14.21
N GLU A 24 0.88 3.43 -13.07
CA GLU A 24 0.43 4.51 -12.19
C GLU A 24 1.64 5.15 -11.51
N SER A 25 1.59 6.47 -11.34
CA SER A 25 2.66 7.27 -10.72
C SER A 25 2.14 7.92 -9.46
N ASN A 26 2.78 7.62 -8.34
CA ASN A 26 2.57 8.29 -7.04
C ASN A 26 1.10 8.32 -6.62
N TRP A 27 0.40 7.20 -6.82
CA TRP A 27 -1.04 7.11 -6.65
C TRP A 27 -1.50 7.52 -5.24
N MET A 28 -0.79 7.09 -4.19
CA MET A 28 -1.19 7.40 -2.81
C MET A 28 -0.99 8.89 -2.50
N THR A 29 0.15 9.45 -2.90
CA THR A 29 0.45 10.88 -2.72
C THR A 29 -0.57 11.74 -3.45
N ARG A 30 -0.90 11.39 -4.69
CA ARG A 30 -1.95 12.03 -5.50
C ARG A 30 -3.31 11.96 -4.84
N PHE A 31 -3.70 10.77 -4.39
CA PHE A 31 -4.97 10.56 -3.72
C PHE A 31 -5.11 11.39 -2.45
N LEU A 32 -4.08 11.40 -1.60
CA LEU A 32 -4.13 12.15 -0.35
C LEU A 32 -4.02 13.66 -0.57
N SER A 33 -3.21 14.12 -1.51
CA SER A 33 -3.12 15.55 -1.85
C SER A 33 -4.29 16.07 -2.69
N ASN A 34 -5.20 15.18 -3.13
CA ASN A 34 -6.33 15.49 -4.01
C ASN A 34 -5.88 16.09 -5.36
N GLU A 35 -4.77 15.58 -5.92
CA GLU A 35 -4.28 15.95 -7.25
C GLU A 35 -4.20 14.73 -8.17
N HIS A 36 -5.12 14.66 -9.14
CA HIS A 36 -5.31 13.49 -10.00
C HIS A 36 -4.87 13.69 -11.45
N THR A 37 -4.53 14.92 -11.84
CA THR A 37 -4.44 15.31 -13.25
C THR A 37 -3.15 16.00 -13.63
N THR A 38 -2.52 16.73 -12.71
CA THR A 38 -1.30 17.49 -12.99
C THR A 38 -0.06 16.76 -12.54
N GLU A 39 1.10 17.30 -12.89
CA GLU A 39 2.34 16.91 -12.22
C GLU A 39 2.25 17.28 -10.73
N ILE A 40 2.82 16.42 -9.88
CA ILE A 40 2.93 16.66 -8.44
C ILE A 40 4.36 17.02 -8.07
N ASP A 41 4.50 17.75 -6.98
CA ASP A 41 5.76 18.24 -6.44
C ASP A 41 5.89 17.92 -4.94
N GLU A 42 6.94 18.44 -4.30
CA GLU A 42 7.17 18.27 -2.86
C GLU A 42 6.04 18.83 -1.99
N GLY A 43 5.33 19.86 -2.45
CA GLY A 43 4.19 20.42 -1.72
C GLY A 43 3.05 19.41 -1.56
N HIS A 44 2.80 18.61 -2.60
CA HIS A 44 1.81 17.53 -2.57
C HIS A 44 2.21 16.41 -1.60
N LEU A 45 3.50 16.06 -1.57
CA LEU A 45 4.04 15.10 -0.60
C LEU A 45 3.81 15.59 0.84
N GLU A 46 4.08 16.87 1.13
CA GLU A 46 3.88 17.42 2.48
C GLU A 46 2.41 17.46 2.89
N VAL A 47 1.49 17.72 1.95
CA VAL A 47 0.04 17.58 2.20
C VAL A 47 -0.31 16.14 2.54
N ALA A 48 0.16 15.17 1.76
CA ALA A 48 -0.09 13.75 1.99
C ALA A 48 0.44 13.30 3.37
N LYS A 49 1.69 13.65 3.71
CA LYS A 49 2.28 13.39 5.04
C LYS A 49 1.43 14.01 6.16
N ALA A 50 0.97 15.24 5.98
CA ALA A 50 0.14 15.92 6.97
C ALA A 50 -1.20 15.20 7.20
N ILE A 51 -1.81 14.65 6.14
CA ILE A 51 -3.03 13.86 6.23
C ILE A 51 -2.78 12.56 6.98
N ILE A 52 -1.78 11.76 6.59
CA ILE A 52 -1.47 10.49 7.27
C ILE A 52 -1.22 10.75 8.76
N ARG A 53 -0.36 11.71 9.11
CA ARG A 53 -0.03 12.02 10.50
C ARG A 53 -1.25 12.42 11.34
N ARG A 54 -2.17 13.21 10.77
CA ARG A 54 -3.25 13.86 11.53
C ARG A 54 -4.56 13.09 11.50
N LYS A 55 -4.77 12.23 10.51
CA LYS A 55 -6.07 11.64 10.20
C LYS A 55 -6.06 10.12 10.14
N CYS A 56 -4.89 9.48 10.08
CA CYS A 56 -4.80 8.04 9.88
C CYS A 56 -4.15 7.33 11.06
N LEU A 57 -4.67 6.15 11.39
CA LEU A 57 -3.93 5.12 12.13
C LEU A 57 -3.26 4.23 11.08
N VAL A 58 -1.93 4.18 11.11
CA VAL A 58 -1.13 3.50 10.09
C VAL A 58 -0.94 2.02 10.48
N GLY A 59 -1.04 1.15 9.48
CA GLY A 59 -0.63 -0.26 9.54
C GLY A 59 0.27 -0.59 8.35
N LEU A 60 1.09 -1.63 8.50
CA LEU A 60 2.00 -2.14 7.48
C LEU A 60 1.61 -3.57 7.12
N MET A 61 1.72 -3.94 5.85
CA MET A 61 1.37 -5.29 5.38
C MET A 61 2.34 -6.35 5.89
N ASP A 62 3.63 -6.01 6.00
CA ASP A 62 4.64 -6.90 6.58
C ASP A 62 4.37 -7.18 8.06
N GLU A 63 3.79 -6.18 8.75
CA GLU A 63 3.36 -6.25 10.15
C GLU A 63 1.83 -6.42 10.27
N LYS A 64 1.20 -7.17 9.36
CA LYS A 64 -0.28 -7.25 9.27
C LYS A 64 -0.98 -7.64 10.57
N SER A 65 -0.41 -8.57 11.33
CA SER A 65 -1.01 -9.07 12.59
C SER A 65 -0.98 -7.98 13.66
N ASP A 66 0.16 -7.32 13.83
CA ASP A 66 0.33 -6.21 14.76
C ASP A 66 -0.49 -4.98 14.36
N SER A 67 -0.56 -4.72 13.05
CA SER A 67 -1.40 -3.66 12.48
C SER A 67 -2.87 -3.89 12.77
N LEU A 68 -3.38 -5.11 12.58
CA LEU A 68 -4.78 -5.43 12.87
C LEU A 68 -5.06 -5.35 14.38
N ALA A 69 -4.19 -5.91 15.23
CA ALA A 69 -4.33 -5.82 16.68
C ALA A 69 -4.40 -4.35 17.15
N ARG A 70 -3.59 -3.46 16.55
CA ARG A 70 -3.64 -2.02 16.82
C ARG A 70 -4.97 -1.40 16.41
N PHE A 71 -5.50 -1.76 15.24
CA PHE A 71 -6.81 -1.28 14.79
C PHE A 71 -7.93 -1.76 15.72
N GLU A 72 -7.89 -3.02 16.14
CA GLU A 72 -8.85 -3.57 17.09
C GLU A 72 -8.82 -2.82 18.42
N ALA A 73 -7.63 -2.55 18.97
CA ALA A 73 -7.46 -1.79 20.20
C ALA A 73 -7.97 -0.34 20.08
N TYR A 74 -7.60 0.36 19.00
CA TYR A 74 -7.99 1.77 18.81
C TYR A 74 -9.48 1.96 18.56
N PHE A 75 -10.08 1.11 17.71
CA PHE A 75 -11.51 1.22 17.36
C PHE A 75 -12.42 0.41 18.30
N GLY A 76 -11.86 -0.37 19.23
CA GLY A 76 -12.61 -1.21 20.15
C GLY A 76 -13.33 -2.37 19.47
N TRP A 77 -12.76 -2.91 18.38
CA TRP A 77 -13.32 -4.08 17.70
C TRP A 77 -13.17 -5.31 18.60
N LYS A 78 -14.22 -6.13 18.65
CA LYS A 78 -14.26 -7.33 19.49
C LYS A 78 -14.80 -8.49 18.68
N LEU A 79 -14.06 -9.60 18.67
CA LEU A 79 -14.50 -10.87 18.11
C LEU A 79 -15.50 -11.53 19.07
N ARG A 80 -16.75 -11.65 18.63
CA ARG A 80 -17.90 -12.06 19.45
C ARG A 80 -18.24 -13.54 19.32
N SER A 81 -17.76 -14.20 18.28
CA SER A 81 -18.07 -15.60 17.99
C SER A 81 -16.82 -16.40 17.66
N GLU A 82 -16.93 -17.73 17.75
CA GLU A 82 -15.86 -18.63 17.35
C GLU A 82 -15.57 -18.53 15.85
N ALA A 83 -16.61 -18.40 15.03
CA ALA A 83 -16.46 -18.20 13.58
C ALA A 83 -15.72 -16.90 13.23
N GLU A 84 -15.91 -15.83 14.01
CA GLU A 84 -15.14 -14.59 13.84
C GLU A 84 -13.67 -14.77 14.21
N ARG A 85 -13.37 -15.46 15.31
CA ARG A 85 -11.99 -15.78 15.71
C ARG A 85 -11.28 -16.66 14.68
N GLU A 86 -11.97 -17.66 14.15
CA GLU A 86 -11.44 -18.53 13.11
C GLU A 86 -11.18 -17.76 11.81
N CYS A 87 -12.09 -16.86 11.41
CA CYS A 87 -11.91 -16.01 10.24
C CYS A 87 -10.71 -15.06 10.41
N HIS A 88 -10.61 -14.43 11.58
CA HIS A 88 -9.51 -13.54 11.95
C HIS A 88 -8.16 -14.25 11.85
N ASP A 89 -8.03 -15.42 12.50
CA ASP A 89 -6.83 -16.26 12.44
C ASP A 89 -6.48 -16.68 11.01
N LYS A 90 -7.47 -17.15 10.23
CA LYS A 90 -7.26 -17.53 8.83
C LYS A 90 -6.78 -16.37 7.95
N LYS A 91 -7.16 -15.13 8.26
CA LYS A 91 -6.74 -13.96 7.46
C LYS A 91 -5.37 -13.43 7.84
N LEU A 92 -5.00 -13.55 9.12
CA LEU A 92 -3.69 -13.11 9.59
C LEU A 92 -2.62 -14.18 9.40
N ASN A 93 -2.88 -15.42 9.80
CA ASN A 93 -1.84 -16.42 10.02
C ASN A 93 -1.73 -17.45 8.89
N TRP A 94 -2.80 -17.67 8.12
CA TRP A 94 -2.68 -18.57 6.98
C TRP A 94 -2.00 -17.82 5.85
N ALA A 95 -0.96 -18.45 5.28
CA ALA A 95 -0.35 -17.98 4.04
C ALA A 95 -1.45 -17.99 2.98
N TRP A 96 -2.08 -16.83 2.76
CA TRP A 96 -3.02 -16.69 1.68
C TRP A 96 -2.17 -16.61 0.43
N PRO A 97 -2.14 -17.66 -0.43
CA PRO A 97 -1.39 -17.55 -1.66
C PRO A 97 -1.93 -16.32 -2.38
N LEU A 98 -1.06 -15.38 -2.72
CA LEU A 98 -1.41 -14.29 -3.62
C LEU A 98 -2.20 -14.93 -4.76
N LYS A 99 -3.46 -14.53 -4.93
CA LYS A 99 -4.38 -15.14 -5.91
C LYS A 99 -3.76 -15.18 -7.32
N HIS A 100 -2.84 -14.26 -7.56
CA HIS A 100 -1.99 -14.18 -8.73
C HIS A 100 -0.55 -14.14 -8.25
N ARG A 101 0.21 -15.21 -8.53
CA ARG A 101 1.66 -15.17 -8.37
C ARG A 101 2.21 -14.22 -9.43
N HIS A 102 3.03 -13.29 -9.00
CA HIS A 102 3.85 -12.47 -9.85
C HIS A 102 5.30 -12.67 -9.42
N ASP A 103 6.22 -12.44 -10.33
CA ASP A 103 7.64 -12.43 -9.97
C ASP A 103 7.91 -11.24 -9.07
N ASP A 104 8.75 -11.43 -8.06
CA ASP A 104 9.21 -10.35 -7.21
C ASP A 104 10.17 -9.46 -8.02
N VAL A 105 10.07 -8.15 -7.82
CA VAL A 105 11.00 -7.20 -8.43
C VAL A 105 12.12 -6.95 -7.43
N GLU A 106 13.30 -7.50 -7.71
CA GLU A 106 14.48 -7.41 -6.85
C GLU A 106 14.89 -5.96 -6.62
N GLU A 107 15.05 -5.56 -5.35
CA GLU A 107 15.48 -4.22 -4.96
C GLU A 107 16.85 -3.87 -5.55
N GLY A 108 16.98 -2.66 -6.09
CA GLY A 108 18.19 -2.20 -6.78
C GLY A 108 18.36 -2.72 -8.22
N SER A 109 17.47 -3.58 -8.72
CA SER A 109 17.43 -3.92 -10.15
C SER A 109 17.04 -2.72 -11.02
N GLU A 110 17.27 -2.80 -12.33
CA GLU A 110 16.86 -1.76 -13.28
C GLU A 110 15.34 -1.54 -13.26
N LEU A 111 14.56 -2.63 -13.21
CA LEU A 111 13.10 -2.56 -13.12
C LEU A 111 12.64 -1.95 -11.79
N TRP A 112 13.27 -2.33 -10.67
CA TRP A 112 12.96 -1.72 -9.38
C TRP A 112 13.21 -0.21 -9.41
N SER A 113 14.37 0.20 -9.94
CA SER A 113 14.76 1.61 -10.02
C SER A 113 13.81 2.40 -10.91
N LEU A 114 13.37 1.82 -12.03
CA LEU A 114 12.35 2.40 -12.91
C LEU A 114 11.03 2.64 -12.16
N ILE A 115 10.54 1.64 -11.43
CA ILE A 115 9.27 1.72 -10.68
C ILE A 115 9.39 2.70 -9.51
N ALA A 116 10.51 2.66 -8.78
CA ALA A 116 10.78 3.52 -7.64
C ALA A 116 10.87 4.99 -8.06
N GLU A 117 11.57 5.31 -9.15
CA GLU A 117 11.64 6.67 -9.69
C GLU A 117 10.25 7.14 -10.17
N HIS A 118 9.51 6.27 -10.85
CA HIS A 118 8.14 6.55 -11.29
C HIS A 118 7.18 6.83 -10.11
N ASN A 119 7.49 6.30 -8.93
CA ASN A 119 6.72 6.43 -7.70
C ASN A 119 7.50 7.12 -6.57
N LYS A 120 8.44 8.02 -6.90
CA LYS A 120 9.37 8.62 -5.94
C LYS A 120 8.70 9.23 -4.70
N TYR A 121 7.55 9.88 -4.86
CA TYR A 121 6.83 10.51 -3.77
C TYR A 121 6.07 9.49 -2.92
N ASP A 122 5.55 8.41 -3.53
CA ASP A 122 4.95 7.31 -2.78
C ASP A 122 6.00 6.53 -1.97
N VAL A 123 7.21 6.36 -2.50
CA VAL A 123 8.35 5.79 -1.75
C VAL A 123 8.66 6.64 -0.52
N LEU A 124 8.85 7.96 -0.69
CA LEU A 124 9.09 8.89 0.43
C LEU A 124 7.92 8.95 1.43
N LEU A 125 6.69 8.83 0.94
CA LEU A 125 5.50 8.80 1.77
C LEU A 125 5.42 7.49 2.58
N TYR A 126 5.81 6.37 1.98
CA TYR A 126 5.87 5.07 2.63
C TYR A 126 6.91 5.06 3.75
N GLU A 127 8.13 5.52 3.49
CA GLU A 127 9.18 5.67 4.52
C GLU A 127 8.68 6.51 5.71
N TYR A 128 7.98 7.61 5.42
CA TYR A 128 7.35 8.43 6.45
C TYR A 128 6.25 7.67 7.22
N ALA A 129 5.42 6.89 6.53
CA ALA A 129 4.38 6.06 7.14
C ALA A 129 4.99 4.98 8.05
N GLU A 130 6.14 4.40 7.73
CA GLU A 130 6.84 3.46 8.61
C GLU A 130 7.33 4.13 9.90
N HIS A 131 7.84 5.36 9.81
CA HIS A 131 8.19 6.15 11.00
C HIS A 131 6.95 6.40 11.87
N LEU A 132 5.83 6.82 11.27
CA LEU A 132 4.58 7.01 11.99
C LEU A 132 4.04 5.70 12.59
N TYR A 133 4.16 4.58 11.88
CA TYR A 133 3.76 3.27 12.39
C TYR A 133 4.51 2.93 13.69
N ARG A 134 5.83 3.17 13.73
CA ARG A 134 6.66 2.96 14.93
C ARG A 134 6.28 3.92 16.07
N ASP A 135 5.99 5.18 15.76
CA ASP A 135 5.62 6.17 16.78
C ASP A 135 4.22 5.94 17.35
N GLN A 136 3.23 5.64 16.51
CA GLN A 136 1.88 5.27 16.92
C GLN A 136 1.87 3.99 17.75
N GLY A 137 2.79 3.05 17.46
CA GLY A 137 2.94 1.82 18.24
C GLY A 137 3.31 2.04 19.71
N LYS A 138 3.90 3.19 20.07
CA LYS A 138 4.22 3.54 21.47
C LYS A 138 3.01 4.03 22.28
N MET A 139 1.86 4.23 21.63
CA MET A 139 0.63 4.74 22.24
C MET A 139 -0.31 3.61 22.71
N PHE A 140 0.01 2.36 22.38
CA PHE A 140 -0.74 1.14 22.72
C PHE A 140 0.17 0.18 23.50
#